data_AF-A0A960JPK9-F1
#
_entry.id   AF-A0A960JPK9-F1
#
_cell.length_a   1.000
_cell.length_b   1.000
_cell.length_c   1.000
_cell.angle_alpha   90.00
_cell.angle_beta   90.00
_cell.angle_gamma   90.00
#
_symmetry.space_group_name_H-M   'P 1'
#
loop_
_entity.id
_entity.type
_entity.pdbx_description
1 polymer ?
#
loop_
_entity_poly.entity_id
_entity_poly.type
_entity_poly.pdbx_seq_one_letter_code
_entity_poly.pdbx_strand_id
1 'polypeptide(L)'
;PSVVQAAINGDTELSQQFTLLSAGGSKVRFGAMTLVPNGDDVLYVRPVYVTATGPDATQQLVEVLAYTDGLVGRGANLDEAIANLRAPVSTVPDATVEELPAPPAGG
;
A
#
# COMPACT_ATOMS: atom_id res chain seq x y z
N PRO A 1 -4.88 3.02 13.70
CA PRO A 1 -3.85 4.08 13.53
C PRO A 1 -3.85 4.58 12.07
N SER A 2 -4.33 5.81 11.86
CA SER A 2 -4.53 6.41 10.53
C SER A 2 -3.23 6.88 9.87
N VAL A 3 -2.20 7.25 10.66
CA VAL A 3 -0.89 7.72 10.17
C VAL A 3 -0.13 6.69 9.33
N VAL A 4 -0.08 5.43 9.77
CA VAL A 4 0.55 4.34 8.99
C VAL A 4 -0.21 4.10 7.68
N GLN A 5 -1.53 4.21 7.72
CA GLN A 5 -2.35 4.07 6.52
C GLN A 5 -2.16 5.25 5.55
N ALA A 6 -2.01 6.47 6.06
CA ALA A 6 -1.67 7.64 5.26
C ALA A 6 -0.28 7.54 4.62
N ALA A 7 0.72 7.04 5.36
CA ALA A 7 2.06 6.82 4.83
C ALA A 7 2.08 5.76 3.71
N ILE A 8 1.37 4.64 3.92
CA ILE A 8 1.26 3.57 2.91
C ILE A 8 0.47 4.04 1.68
N ASN A 9 -0.62 4.79 1.88
CA ASN A 9 -1.41 5.33 0.77
C ASN A 9 -0.69 6.47 0.02
N GLY A 10 0.21 7.19 0.69
CA GLY A 10 1.02 8.25 0.10
C GLY A 10 2.19 7.74 -0.74
N ASP A 11 2.54 6.46 -0.62
CA ASP A 11 3.56 5.83 -1.48
C ASP A 11 2.93 5.47 -2.84
N THR A 12 3.40 6.14 -3.89
CA THR A 12 2.86 5.98 -5.25
C THR A 12 3.16 4.60 -5.83
N GLU A 13 4.29 4.00 -5.46
CA GLU A 13 4.70 2.68 -5.96
C GLU A 13 3.79 1.57 -5.40
N LEU A 14 3.44 1.68 -4.12
CA LEU A 14 2.43 0.85 -3.46
C LEU A 14 1.05 1.02 -4.09
N SER A 15 0.64 2.27 -4.32
CA SER A 15 -0.65 2.58 -4.93
C SER A 15 -0.78 2.02 -6.35
N GLN A 16 0.28 2.09 -7.16
CA GLN A 16 0.33 1.48 -8.49
C GLN A 16 0.23 -0.04 -8.42
N GLN A 17 0.96 -0.70 -7.52
CA GLN A 17 0.88 -2.15 -7.35
C GLN A 17 -0.51 -2.61 -6.91
N PHE A 18 -1.14 -1.94 -5.94
CA PHE A 18 -2.50 -2.29 -5.53
C PHE A 18 -3.51 -2.06 -6.64
N THR A 19 -3.32 -1.02 -7.46
CA THR A 19 -4.15 -0.78 -8.65
C THR A 19 -4.00 -1.92 -9.66
N LEU A 20 -2.78 -2.40 -9.93
CA LEU A 20 -2.52 -3.54 -10.83
C LEU A 20 -3.13 -4.84 -10.28
N LEU A 21 -2.96 -5.11 -8.98
CA LEU A 21 -3.57 -6.27 -8.32
C LEU A 21 -5.11 -6.18 -8.38
N SER A 22 -5.67 -4.97 -8.24
CA SER A 22 -7.11 -4.75 -8.36
C SER A 22 -7.63 -4.88 -9.79
N ALA A 23 -6.84 -4.48 -10.78
CA ALA A 23 -7.21 -4.57 -12.20
C ALA A 23 -7.32 -6.03 -12.68
N GLY A 24 -6.60 -6.96 -12.04
CA GLY A 24 -6.66 -8.39 -12.33
C GLY A 24 -7.93 -9.12 -11.83
N GLY A 25 -8.98 -8.39 -11.44
CA GLY A 25 -10.22 -8.99 -10.91
C GLY A 25 -10.08 -9.52 -9.47
N SER A 26 -9.15 -8.94 -8.71
CA SER A 26 -8.77 -9.39 -7.37
C SER A 26 -9.01 -8.25 -6.36
N LYS A 27 -9.56 -8.55 -5.19
CA LYS A 27 -9.78 -7.55 -4.13
C LYS A 27 -8.61 -7.53 -3.17
N VAL A 28 -7.89 -6.42 -3.14
CA VAL A 28 -6.83 -6.17 -2.15
C VAL A 28 -7.47 -5.82 -0.80
N ARG A 29 -7.03 -6.49 0.27
CA ARG A 29 -7.47 -6.26 1.64
C ARG A 29 -6.27 -6.18 2.57
N PHE A 30 -6.20 -5.11 3.35
CA PHE A 30 -5.22 -4.99 4.42
C PHE A 30 -5.66 -5.81 5.62
N GLY A 31 -4.75 -6.60 6.16
CA GLY A 31 -4.94 -7.36 7.39
C GLY A 31 -4.85 -6.49 8.64
N ALA A 32 -4.95 -7.15 9.80
CA ALA A 32 -4.77 -6.51 11.08
C ALA A 32 -3.34 -5.98 11.23
N MET A 33 -3.22 -4.77 11.75
CA MET A 33 -1.90 -4.20 12.04
C MET A 33 -1.41 -4.73 13.39
N THR A 34 -0.23 -5.32 13.39
CA THR A 34 0.41 -5.93 14.56
C THR A 34 1.64 -5.10 14.92
N LEU A 35 1.79 -4.75 16.19
CA LEU A 35 3.05 -4.18 16.69
C LEU A 35 4.00 -5.33 17.04
N VAL A 36 5.22 -5.25 16.51
CA VAL A 36 6.30 -6.18 16.81
C VAL A 36 7.45 -5.38 17.43
N PRO A 37 7.81 -5.63 18.69
CA PRO A 37 8.99 -5.01 19.28
C PRO A 37 10.26 -5.54 18.61
N ASN A 38 11.15 -4.65 18.20
CA ASN A 38 12.42 -4.96 17.56
C ASN A 38 13.58 -4.24 18.29
N GLY A 39 13.95 -4.77 19.45
CA GLY A 39 14.96 -4.15 20.30
C GLY A 39 14.45 -2.82 20.87
N ASP A 40 15.05 -1.71 20.44
CA ASP A 40 14.74 -0.36 20.90
C ASP A 40 13.58 0.30 20.14
N ASP A 41 13.14 -0.29 19.03
CA ASP A 41 12.10 0.25 18.16
C ASP A 41 10.84 -0.63 18.09
N VAL A 42 9.74 -0.03 17.66
CA VAL A 42 8.46 -0.70 17.47
C VAL A 42 8.14 -0.76 15.99
N LEU A 43 8.09 -1.97 15.46
CA LEU A 43 7.71 -2.22 14.07
C LEU A 43 6.20 -2.37 13.95
N TYR A 44 5.59 -1.61 13.04
CA TYR A 44 4.20 -1.75 12.66
C TYR A 44 4.11 -2.66 11.45
N VAL A 45 3.61 -3.87 11.65
CA VAL A 45 3.52 -4.89 10.60
C VAL A 45 2.07 -5.03 10.16
N ARG A 46 1.82 -4.96 8.85
CA ARG A 46 0.49 -5.14 8.27
C ARG A 46 0.57 -6.08 7.05
N PRO A 47 0.01 -7.28 7.13
CA PRO A 47 -0.08 -8.17 5.97
C PRO A 47 -1.10 -7.65 4.96
N VAL A 48 -0.81 -7.86 3.68
CA VAL A 48 -1.69 -7.53 2.55
C VAL A 48 -2.16 -8.82 1.92
N TYR A 49 -3.48 -8.98 1.87
CA TYR A 49 -4.13 -10.13 1.27
C TYR A 49 -4.79 -9.73 -0.04
N VAL A 50 -4.76 -10.63 -1.01
CA VAL A 50 -5.57 -10.54 -2.21
C VAL A 50 -6.59 -11.67 -2.21
N THR A 51 -7.82 -11.33 -2.55
CA THR A 51 -8.92 -12.29 -2.67
C THR A 51 -9.40 -12.27 -4.11
N ALA A 52 -9.31 -13.41 -4.82
CA ALA A 52 -9.84 -13.51 -6.18
C ALA A 52 -11.36 -13.25 -6.18
N THR A 53 -11.95 -12.84 -7.30
CA THR A 53 -13.40 -12.69 -7.41
C THR A 53 -14.01 -13.97 -7.99
N GLY A 54 -14.71 -14.77 -7.17
CA GLY A 54 -15.34 -16.03 -7.60
C GLY A 54 -15.95 -16.82 -6.43
N PRO A 55 -16.73 -17.88 -6.71
CA PRO A 55 -17.36 -18.72 -5.68
C PRO A 55 -16.35 -19.47 -4.80
N ASP A 56 -15.15 -19.78 -5.33
CA ASP A 56 -14.04 -20.44 -4.60
C ASP A 56 -12.92 -19.46 -4.21
N ALA A 57 -13.25 -18.18 -4.06
CA ALA A 57 -12.30 -17.12 -3.76
C ALA A 57 -11.54 -17.36 -2.45
N THR A 58 -10.27 -17.76 -2.56
CA THR A 58 -9.38 -17.94 -1.41
C THR A 58 -8.58 -16.66 -1.17
N GLN A 59 -8.41 -16.30 0.11
CA GLN A 59 -7.52 -15.20 0.49
C GLN A 59 -6.07 -15.69 0.44
N GLN A 60 -5.23 -14.99 -0.32
CA GLN A 60 -3.81 -15.28 -0.45
C GLN A 60 -3.02 -14.11 0.13
N LEU A 61 -2.00 -14.40 0.94
CA LEU A 61 -1.01 -13.40 1.36
C LEU A 61 -0.18 -13.01 0.14
N VAL A 62 -0.11 -11.72 -0.15
CA VAL A 62 0.69 -11.21 -1.27
C VAL A 62 2.00 -10.65 -0.76
N GLU A 63 1.93 -9.82 0.28
CA GLU A 63 3.11 -9.21 0.88
C GLU A 63 2.84 -8.79 2.32
N VAL A 64 3.91 -8.56 3.06
CA VAL A 64 3.93 -8.00 4.40
C VAL A 64 4.50 -6.59 4.30
N LEU A 65 3.77 -5.62 4.85
CA LEU A 65 4.26 -4.25 4.99
C LEU A 65 4.78 -4.05 6.40
N ALA A 66 5.95 -3.44 6.52
CA ALA A 66 6.53 -2.98 7.77
C ALA A 66 6.62 -1.46 7.74
N TYR A 67 6.35 -0.82 8.88
CA TYR A 67 6.54 0.61 9.07
C TYR A 67 7.25 0.87 10.39
N THR A 68 8.29 1.68 10.35
CA THR A 68 9.02 2.14 11.54
C THR A 68 9.67 3.48 11.23
N ASP A 69 9.61 4.42 12.18
CA ASP A 69 10.27 5.73 12.08
C ASP A 69 10.14 6.44 10.71
N GLY A 70 8.93 6.43 10.11
CA GLY A 70 8.69 7.04 8.80
C GLY A 70 9.16 6.23 7.59
N LEU A 71 9.85 5.12 7.79
CA LEU A 71 10.25 4.18 6.75
C LEU A 71 9.15 3.15 6.49
N VAL A 72 8.97 2.81 5.22
CA VAL A 72 8.07 1.76 4.76
C VAL A 72 8.90 0.67 4.10
N GLY A 73 8.65 -0.57 4.50
CA GLY A 73 9.32 -1.75 3.99
C GLY A 73 8.33 -2.83 3.58
N ARG A 74 8.71 -3.64 2.60
CA ARG A 74 7.80 -4.58 1.91
C ARG A 74 8.50 -5.89 1.59
N GLY A 75 7.80 -7.00 1.64
CA GLY A 75 8.38 -8.29 1.30
C GLY A 75 7.39 -9.44 1.38
N ALA A 76 7.78 -10.63 0.97
CA ALA A 76 6.94 -11.83 1.09
C ALA A 76 6.72 -12.25 2.56
N ASN A 77 7.61 -11.81 3.44
CA ASN A 77 7.64 -12.10 4.86
C ASN A 77 8.14 -10.88 5.65
N LEU A 78 8.12 -10.99 6.98
CA LEU A 78 8.53 -9.91 7.88
C LEU A 78 10.02 -9.55 7.70
N ASP A 79 10.91 -10.53 7.59
CA ASP A 79 12.34 -10.31 7.42
C ASP A 79 12.66 -9.52 6.14
N GLU A 80 12.05 -9.89 5.02
CA GLU A 80 12.17 -9.15 3.76
C GLU A 80 11.59 -7.74 3.89
N ALA A 81 10.45 -7.59 4.57
CA ALA A 81 9.86 -6.28 4.79
C ALA A 81 10.79 -5.36 5.61
N ILE A 82 11.49 -5.89 6.60
CA ILE A 82 12.51 -5.17 7.38
C ILE A 82 13.72 -4.84 6.50
N ALA A 83 14.22 -5.82 5.73
CA ALA A 83 15.37 -5.63 4.85
C ALA A 83 15.13 -4.56 3.77
N ASN A 84 13.88 -4.38 3.34
CA ASN A 84 13.46 -3.42 2.33
C ASN A 84 12.93 -2.10 2.91
N LEU A 85 13.20 -1.79 4.18
CA LEU A 85 12.82 -0.50 4.77
C LEU A 85 13.46 0.66 4.00
N ARG A 86 12.64 1.55 3.48
CA ARG A 86 13.06 2.76 2.75
C ARG A 86 12.15 3.93 3.05
N ALA A 87 12.59 5.14 2.70
CA ALA A 87 11.70 6.29 2.69
C ALA A 87 10.58 6.08 1.66
N PRO A 88 9.32 6.39 2.00
CA PRO A 88 8.21 6.29 1.05
C PRO A 88 8.47 7.22 -0.13
N VAL A 89 8.24 6.70 -1.32
CA VAL A 89 8.44 7.48 -2.54
C VAL A 89 7.18 8.30 -2.78
N SER A 90 7.18 9.52 -2.25
CA SER A 90 6.19 10.54 -2.61
C SER A 90 6.57 11.14 -3.95
N THR A 91 6.36 10.40 -5.05
CA THR A 91 6.07 11.11 -6.30
C THR A 91 4.64 11.58 -6.15
N VAL A 92 4.44 12.74 -5.51
CA VAL A 92 3.45 13.66 -6.06
C VAL A 92 3.93 13.77 -7.52
N PRO A 93 3.22 13.22 -8.52
CA PRO A 93 3.47 13.75 -9.84
C PRO A 93 3.30 15.26 -9.65
N ASP A 94 4.12 16.06 -10.28
CA ASP A 94 3.67 17.39 -10.66
C ASP A 94 2.45 17.19 -11.57
N ALA A 95 1.33 16.85 -10.95
CA ALA A 95 0.02 17.20 -11.38
C ALA A 95 -0.25 18.40 -10.45
N THR A 96 0.17 19.61 -10.82
CA THR A 96 -0.52 20.32 -11.90
C THR A 96 -1.67 19.46 -12.38
N VAL A 97 -2.73 19.45 -11.58
CA VAL A 97 -4.05 19.26 -12.12
C VAL A 97 -4.12 20.25 -13.28
N GLU A 98 -3.73 19.80 -14.47
CA GLU A 98 -4.45 20.12 -15.69
C GLU A 98 -5.86 19.66 -15.36
N GLU A 99 -6.57 20.56 -14.65
CA GLU A 99 -7.98 20.73 -14.76
C GLU A 99 -8.23 20.74 -16.26
N LEU A 100 -8.54 19.57 -16.81
CA LEU A 100 -9.02 19.41 -18.16
C LEU A 100 -10.22 20.37 -18.23
N PRO A 101 -10.13 21.53 -18.90
CA PRO A 101 -11.26 22.43 -18.93
C PRO A 101 -12.35 21.65 -19.67
N ALA A 102 -13.44 21.34 -18.97
CA ALA A 102 -14.61 20.77 -19.57
C ALA A 102 -15.01 21.65 -20.76
N PRO A 103 -15.35 21.07 -21.93
CA PRO A 103 -15.74 21.87 -23.08
C PRO A 103 -16.96 22.71 -22.71
N PRO A 104 -17.02 24.01 -23.03
CA PRO A 104 -18.28 24.74 -22.93
C PRO A 104 -19.24 24.16 -23.99
N ALA A 105 -20.23 23.40 -23.51
CA ALA A 105 -21.44 23.12 -24.27
C ALA A 105 -22.22 24.43 -24.45
N GLY A 106 -22.82 24.61 -25.62
CA GLY A 106 -23.34 25.87 -26.11
C GLY A 106 -24.47 26.52 -25.30
N GLY A 107 -24.59 27.82 -25.53
CA GLY A 107 -25.72 28.70 -25.24
C GLY A 107 -25.66 29.89 -26.18
#